data_AF-A0A9D3WD94-F1
#
_entry.id   AF-A0A9D3WD94-F1
#
_cell.length_a   1.000
_cell.length_b   1.000
_cell.length_c   1.000
_cell.angle_alpha   90.00
_cell.angle_beta   90.00
_cell.angle_gamma   90.00
#
_symmetry.space_group_name_H-M   'P 1'
#
loop_
_entity.id
_entity.type
_entity.pdbx_description
1 polymer ?
#
loop_
_entity_poly.entity_id
_entity_poly.type
_entity_poly.pdbx_seq_one_letter_code
_entity_poly.pdbx_strand_id
1 'polypeptide(L)'
;MKEDFEVFEEDIQKMIINGIPFIKVSNRIQQILIQDMHNTIILKLLGHNISFLVLQNRIYSLWKPSLPFHLMDTENGYFLAKFENKIDCEK
;
A
#
# COMPACT_ATOMS: atom_id res chain seq x y z
N MET A 1 -5.10 17.27 -0.18
CA MET A 1 -6.36 16.60 0.23
C MET A 1 -6.46 15.34 -0.60
N LYS A 2 -6.67 14.17 0.02
CA LYS A 2 -7.16 13.02 -0.75
C LYS A 2 -8.55 13.40 -1.20
N GLU A 3 -8.75 13.52 -2.51
CA GLU A 3 -10.10 13.63 -3.05
C GLU A 3 -10.74 12.25 -2.89
N ASP A 4 -11.86 12.21 -2.18
CA ASP A 4 -12.65 10.99 -2.11
C ASP A 4 -13.19 10.72 -3.52
N PHE A 5 -12.98 9.51 -4.02
CA PHE A 5 -13.53 9.09 -5.31
C PHE A 5 -14.87 8.41 -5.08
N GLU A 6 -15.85 8.75 -5.90
CA GLU A 6 -17.14 8.07 -5.88
C GLU A 6 -17.02 6.68 -6.48
N VAL A 7 -17.71 5.72 -5.86
CA VAL A 7 -17.86 4.34 -6.31
C VAL A 7 -19.30 4.14 -6.74
N PHE A 8 -19.51 3.76 -8.00
CA PHE A 8 -20.83 3.49 -8.57
C PHE A 8 -21.16 1.99 -8.49
N GLU A 9 -22.43 1.63 -8.65
CA GLU A 9 -22.86 0.23 -8.58
C GLU A 9 -22.16 -0.66 -9.61
N GLU A 10 -21.93 -0.13 -10.81
CA GLU A 10 -21.23 -0.82 -11.91
C GLU A 10 -19.74 -1.07 -11.64
N ASP A 11 -19.17 -0.40 -10.64
CA ASP A 11 -17.75 -0.50 -10.35
C ASP A 11 -17.36 -1.73 -9.54
N ILE A 12 -18.31 -2.34 -8.82
CA ILE A 12 -18.03 -3.44 -7.91
C ILE A 12 -19.00 -4.59 -8.18
N GLN A 13 -18.44 -5.72 -8.59
CA GLN A 13 -19.17 -6.98 -8.67
C GLN A 13 -18.66 -7.91 -7.57
N LYS A 14 -19.55 -8.27 -6.65
CA LYS A 14 -19.27 -9.22 -5.56
C LYS A 14 -19.79 -10.60 -5.98
N MET A 15 -18.98 -11.62 -5.82
CA MET A 15 -19.34 -12.99 -6.17
C MET A 15 -18.73 -13.97 -5.16
N ILE A 16 -19.22 -15.20 -5.16
CA ILE A 16 -18.64 -16.32 -4.40
C ILE A 16 -18.30 -17.41 -5.41
N ILE A 17 -17.03 -17.81 -5.48
CA ILE A 17 -16.56 -18.88 -6.37
C ILE A 17 -15.95 -19.97 -5.50
N ASN A 18 -16.51 -21.18 -5.55
CA ASN A 18 -16.08 -22.32 -4.74
C ASN A 18 -16.03 -22.02 -3.22
N GLY A 19 -16.99 -21.23 -2.72
CA GLY A 19 -17.05 -20.81 -1.32
C GLY A 19 -16.09 -19.67 -0.95
N ILE A 20 -15.28 -19.19 -1.89
CA ILE A 20 -14.33 -18.08 -1.68
C ILE A 20 -14.98 -16.78 -2.14
N PRO A 21 -14.98 -15.71 -1.33
CA PRO A 21 -15.48 -14.40 -1.75
C PRO A 21 -14.54 -13.77 -2.77
N PHE A 22 -15.11 -13.26 -3.85
CA PHE A 22 -14.41 -12.56 -4.91
C PHE A 22 -15.04 -11.18 -5.14
N ILE A 23 -14.18 -10.20 -5.35
CA ILE A 23 -14.56 -8.83 -5.70
C ILE A 23 -13.88 -8.52 -7.03
N LYS A 24 -14.70 -8.25 -8.04
CA LYS A 24 -14.23 -7.72 -9.32
C LYS A 24 -14.50 -6.23 -9.33
N VAL A 25 -13.48 -5.45 -9.63
CA VAL A 25 -13.58 -4.00 -9.77
C VAL A 25 -13.55 -3.59 -11.24
N SER A 26 -14.20 -2.47 -11.58
CA SER A 26 -14.09 -1.89 -12.92
C SER A 26 -12.67 -1.41 -13.20
N ASN A 27 -12.37 -1.21 -14.49
CA ASN A 27 -11.10 -0.63 -14.92
C ASN A 27 -10.90 0.77 -14.31
N ARG A 28 -11.97 1.55 -14.13
CA ARG A 28 -11.90 2.89 -13.54
C ARG A 28 -11.40 2.83 -12.10
N ILE A 29 -12.02 1.98 -11.26
CA ILE A 29 -11.57 1.78 -9.87
C ILE A 29 -10.16 1.21 -9.84
N GLN A 30 -9.83 0.27 -10.71
CA GLN A 30 -8.48 -0.28 -10.78
C GLN A 30 -7.43 0.81 -11.02
N GLN A 31 -7.67 1.75 -11.95
CA GLN A 31 -6.74 2.85 -12.20
C GLN A 31 -6.61 3.80 -11.00
N ILE A 32 -7.71 4.09 -10.32
CA ILE A 32 -7.70 4.91 -9.09
C ILE A 32 -6.86 4.24 -8.01
N LEU A 33 -7.02 2.93 -7.80
CA LEU A 33 -6.24 2.17 -6.82
C LEU A 33 -4.75 2.16 -7.17
N ILE A 34 -4.41 1.99 -8.46
CA ILE A 34 -3.01 2.06 -8.93
C ILE A 34 -2.44 3.47 -8.67
N GLN A 35 -3.20 4.52 -8.98
CA GLN A 35 -2.78 5.90 -8.78
C GLN A 35 -2.61 6.24 -7.29
N ASP A 36 -3.46 5.72 -6.40
CA ASP A 36 -3.30 5.90 -4.96
C ASP A 36 -2.00 5.26 -4.43
N MET A 37 -1.40 4.32 -5.17
CA MET A 37 -0.13 3.69 -4.83
C MET A 37 1.11 4.37 -5.44
N HIS A 38 0.97 5.52 -6.13
CA HIS A 38 2.06 6.17 -6.88
C HIS A 38 3.33 6.50 -6.05
N ASN A 39 3.18 6.83 -4.76
CA ASN A 39 4.29 7.12 -3.85
C ASN A 39 4.61 5.91 -2.95
N THR A 40 4.55 4.69 -3.49
CA THR A 40 4.83 3.47 -2.72
C THR A 40 6.09 2.79 -3.23
N ILE A 41 6.99 2.46 -2.32
CA ILE A 41 8.18 1.65 -2.61
C ILE A 41 8.03 0.25 -2.00
N ILE A 42 8.60 -0.75 -2.69
CA ILE A 42 8.69 -2.11 -2.17
C ILE A 42 10.01 -2.24 -1.41
N LEU A 43 9.93 -2.60 -0.13
CA LEU A 43 11.07 -2.87 0.73
C LEU A 43 11.19 -4.37 0.96
N LYS A 44 12.41 -4.90 0.87
CA LYS A 44 12.72 -6.29 1.24
C LYS A 44 13.60 -6.30 2.48
N LEU A 45 13.13 -6.95 3.54
CA LEU A 45 13.96 -7.21 4.71
C LEU A 45 14.91 -8.38 4.39
N LEU A 46 16.20 -8.13 4.54
CA LEU A 46 17.23 -9.16 4.41
C LEU A 46 17.79 -9.50 5.80
N GLY A 47 18.03 -10.79 6.03
CA GLY A 47 18.56 -11.28 7.30
C GLY A 47 17.47 -11.71 8.28
N HIS A 48 17.69 -11.44 9.58
CA HIS A 48 16.80 -11.92 10.63
C HIS A 48 15.48 -11.14 10.67
N ASN A 49 14.38 -11.87 10.78
CA ASN A 49 13.05 -11.27 10.92
C ASN A 49 12.95 -10.50 12.24
N ILE A 50 12.47 -9.27 12.18
CA ILE A 50 12.22 -8.43 13.37
C ILE A 50 10.72 -8.13 13.44
N SER A 51 10.24 -7.74 14.63
CA SER A 51 8.83 -7.38 14.76
C SER A 51 8.49 -6.17 13.89
N PHE A 52 7.25 -6.14 13.39
CA PHE A 52 6.76 -5.08 12.52
C PHE A 52 6.99 -3.68 13.09
N LEU A 53 6.71 -3.48 14.39
CA LEU A 53 6.93 -2.20 15.06
C LEU A 53 8.40 -1.78 15.06
N VAL A 54 9.32 -2.72 15.32
CA VAL A 54 10.77 -2.44 15.30
C VAL A 54 11.24 -2.12 13.88
N LEU A 55 10.73 -2.84 12.88
CA LEU A 55 11.01 -2.56 11.47
C LEU A 55 10.52 -1.16 11.08
N GLN A 56 9.27 -0.82 11.40
CA GLN A 56 8.68 0.48 11.10
C GLN A 56 9.50 1.61 11.73
N ASN A 57 9.88 1.48 13.01
CA ASN A 57 10.70 2.48 13.69
C ASN A 57 12.10 2.62 13.08
N ARG A 58 12.71 1.51 12.64
CA ARG A 58 14.01 1.53 11.95
C ARG A 58 13.92 2.22 10.60
N ILE A 59 12.92 1.86 9.79
CA ILE A 59 12.69 2.52 8.49
C ILE A 59 12.47 4.01 8.71
N TYR A 60 11.60 4.40 9.64
CA TYR A 60 11.34 5.81 9.94
C TYR A 60 12.62 6.57 10.33
N SER A 61 13.45 5.96 11.18
CA SER A 61 14.71 6.57 11.65
C SER A 61 15.79 6.69 10.57
N LEU A 62 15.84 5.72 9.63
CA LEU A 62 16.78 5.71 8.51
C LEU A 62 16.33 6.69 7.41
N TRP A 63 15.06 6.61 7.03
CA TRP A 63 14.51 7.37 5.90
C TRP A 63 14.24 8.84 6.24
N LYS A 64 13.88 9.13 7.49
CA LYS A 64 13.54 10.48 7.99
C LYS A 64 12.60 11.22 7.02
N PRO A 65 11.39 10.67 6.79
CA PRO A 65 10.47 11.27 5.85
C PRO A 65 9.97 12.62 6.38
N SER A 66 9.66 13.53 5.46
CA SER A 66 9.13 14.86 5.78
C SER A 66 7.72 14.81 6.37
N LEU A 67 6.97 13.76 6.00
CA LEU A 67 5.62 13.48 6.49
C LEU A 67 5.53 12.01 6.94
N PRO A 68 4.51 11.64 7.74
CA PRO A 68 4.24 10.24 8.05
C PRO A 68 4.12 9.38 6.78
N PHE A 69 4.48 8.11 6.91
CA PHE A 69 4.29 7.12 5.85
C PHE A 69 3.55 5.91 6.43
N HIS A 70 2.91 5.15 5.55
CA HIS A 70 2.23 3.91 5.92
C HIS A 70 3.08 2.71 5.49
N LEU A 71 3.36 1.80 6.43
CA LEU A 71 4.02 0.53 6.14
C LEU A 71 2.97 -0.58 6.10
N MET A 72 2.98 -1.41 5.06
CA MET A 72 2.08 -2.55 4.90
C MET A 72 2.91 -3.82 4.71
N ASP A 73 2.49 -4.91 5.34
CA ASP A 73 3.10 -6.24 5.17
C ASP A 73 2.45 -6.96 3.98
N THR A 74 3.29 -7.47 3.06
CA THR A 74 2.87 -8.23 1.87
C THR A 74 3.32 -9.69 1.90
N GLU A 75 3.76 -10.16 3.08
CA GLU A 75 4.35 -11.47 3.35
C GLU A 75 5.77 -11.65 2.79
N ASN A 76 6.40 -12.78 3.15
CA ASN A 76 7.72 -13.20 2.67
C ASN A 76 8.84 -12.17 2.87
N GLY A 77 8.71 -11.31 3.90
CA GLY A 77 9.67 -10.25 4.20
C GLY A 77 9.64 -9.08 3.23
N TYR A 78 8.58 -8.96 2.41
CA TYR A 78 8.31 -7.81 1.56
C TYR A 78 7.30 -6.88 2.22
N PHE A 79 7.58 -5.58 2.13
CA PHE A 79 6.75 -4.53 2.69
C PHE A 79 6.52 -3.44 1.67
N LEU A 80 5.38 -2.77 1.77
CA LEU A 80 5.09 -1.56 1.01
C LEU A 80 5.21 -0.36 1.93
N ALA A 81 6.12 0.57 1.61
CA ALA A 81 6.20 1.85 2.28
C ALA A 81 5.57 2.92 1.38
N LYS A 82 4.38 3.40 1.78
CA LYS A 82 3.62 4.42 1.08
C LYS A 82 3.83 5.78 1.73
N PHE A 83 4.47 6.69 0.99
CA PHE A 83 4.77 8.04 1.44
C PHE A 83 3.69 9.03 1.02
N GLU A 84 3.49 10.06 1.84
CA GLU A 84 2.63 11.20 1.48
C GLU A 84 3.31 12.14 0.49
N ASN A 85 4.63 12.30 0.60
CA ASN A 85 5.42 13.17 -0.24
C ASN A 85 6.31 12.36 -1.19
N LYS A 86 6.21 12.63 -2.50
CA LYS A 86 7.02 11.99 -3.53
C LYS A 86 8.52 12.16 -3.30
N ILE A 87 8.95 13.31 -2.77
CA ILE A 87 10.38 13.57 -2.50
C ILE A 87 10.94 12.56 -1.50
N ASP A 88 10.12 12.06 -0.57
CA ASP A 88 10.57 11.06 0.39
C ASP A 88 10.77 9.68 -0.28
N CYS A 89 10.12 9.39 -1.41
CA CYS A 89 10.36 8.15 -2.17
C CYS A 89 11.73 8.12 -2.88
N GLU A 90 12.34 9.28 -3.09
CA GLU A 90 13.57 9.44 -3.89
C GLU A 90 14.85 9.55 -3.03
N LYS A 91 14.72 9.47 -1.70
CA LYS A 91 15.83 9.45 -0.75
C LYS A 91 16.53 8.09 -0.69
#